data_AF-A0A922T418-F1
#
_entry.id   AF-A0A922T418-F1
#
_cell.length_a   1.000
_cell.length_b   1.000
_cell.length_c   1.000
_cell.angle_alpha   90.00
_cell.angle_beta   90.00
_cell.angle_gamma   90.00
#
_symmetry.space_group_name_H-M   'P 1'
#
loop_
_entity.id
_entity.type
_entity.pdbx_description
1 polymer ?
#
loop_
_entity_poly.entity_id
_entity_poly.type
_entity_poly.pdbx_seq_one_letter_code
_entity_poly.pdbx_strand_id
1 'polypeptide(L)' 'MEKEFNTLTYGKLPLQIDMGHGKLIPKGVEVKAVVDMQTGQVTFKVSQEDLEKLRNS' A
#
# COMPACT_ATOMS: atom_id res chain seq x y z
N MET A 1 -7.10 -8.30 -17.72
CA MET A 1 -7.42 -6.86 -17.53
C MET A 1 -7.21 -6.56 -16.07
N GLU A 2 -6.31 -5.65 -15.74
CA GLU A 2 -5.96 -5.35 -14.35
C GLU A 2 -6.79 -4.19 -13.80
N LYS A 3 -7.17 -4.27 -12.53
CA LYS A 3 -7.82 -3.17 -11.80
C LYS A 3 -7.12 -2.97 -10.46
N GLU A 4 -6.97 -1.71 -10.09
CA GLU A 4 -6.39 -1.31 -8.82
C GLU A 4 -7.47 -1.03 -7.79
N PHE A 5 -7.24 -1.48 -6.56
CA PHE A 5 -8.14 -1.31 -5.42
C PHE A 5 -7.36 -0.83 -4.19
N ASN A 6 -8.05 -0.04 -3.36
CA ASN A 6 -7.58 0.22 -2.01
C ASN A 6 -7.67 -1.06 -1.20
N THR A 7 -6.61 -1.38 -0.47
CA THR A 7 -6.65 -2.43 0.54
C THR A 7 -7.30 -1.88 1.80
N LEU A 8 -7.84 -2.78 2.62
CA LEU A 8 -8.43 -2.45 3.91
C LEU A 8 -7.89 -3.43 4.95
N THR A 9 -7.64 -2.93 6.16
CA THR A 9 -7.43 -3.72 7.38
C THR A 9 -8.74 -3.79 8.15
N TYR A 10 -8.70 -4.15 9.43
CA TYR A 10 -9.90 -4.20 10.27
C TYR A 10 -10.66 -2.86 10.21
N GLY A 11 -11.92 -2.92 9.75
CA GLY A 11 -12.75 -1.75 9.50
C GLY A 11 -12.52 -1.15 8.11
N LYS A 12 -12.17 0.14 8.05
CA LYS A 12 -11.97 0.90 6.79
C LYS A 12 -10.60 1.58 6.71
N LEU A 13 -9.65 1.16 7.55
CA LEU A 13 -8.29 1.71 7.53
C LEU A 13 -7.48 1.05 6.41
N PRO A 14 -6.63 1.77 5.67
CA PRO A 14 -5.80 1.18 4.63
C PRO A 14 -4.78 0.20 5.22
N LEU A 15 -4.39 -0.82 4.44
CA LEU A 15 -3.18 -1.61 4.77
C LEU A 15 -1.96 -0.73 4.50
N GLN A 16 -1.04 -0.69 5.45
CA GLN A 16 0.16 0.14 5.35
C GLN A 16 1.42 -0.67 5.68
N ILE A 17 2.53 -0.31 5.04
CA ILE A 17 3.87 -0.69 5.46
C ILE A 17 4.29 0.27 6.56
N ASP A 18 4.63 -0.27 7.73
CA ASP A 18 5.17 0.50 8.85
C ASP A 18 6.60 0.95 8.53
N MET A 19 6.83 2.27 8.54
CA MET A 19 8.14 2.89 8.32
C MET A 19 8.75 3.45 9.61
N GLY A 20 8.23 3.02 10.77
CA GLY A 20 8.69 3.43 12.08
C GLY A 20 8.17 4.79 12.53
N HIS A 21 8.70 5.25 13.66
CA HIS A 21 8.27 6.50 14.30
C HIS A 21 9.19 7.65 13.89
N GLY A 22 8.69 8.55 13.04
CA GLY A 22 9.26 9.88 12.94
C GLY A 22 9.05 10.65 14.26
N LYS A 23 9.91 11.64 14.55
CA LYS A 23 9.88 12.44 15.79
C LYS A 23 8.51 13.08 16.15
N LEU A 24 7.52 13.10 15.25
CA LEU A 24 6.18 13.64 15.52
C LEU A 24 4.98 12.89 14.88
N ILE A 25 5.17 12.02 13.87
CA ILE A 25 4.04 11.35 13.17
C ILE A 25 4.46 9.92 12.78
N PRO A 26 3.63 8.88 13.05
CA PRO A 26 3.83 7.54 12.50
C PRO A 26 3.92 7.61 10.97
N LYS A 27 5.00 7.10 10.38
CA LYS A 27 5.15 7.06 8.93
C LYS A 27 4.67 5.71 8.43
N GLY A 28 3.61 5.71 7.65
CA GLY A 28 3.09 4.51 6.98
C GLY A 28 2.91 4.80 5.49
N VAL A 29 3.17 3.80 4.66
CA VAL A 29 2.92 3.86 3.21
C VAL A 29 1.78 2.92 2.86
N GLU A 30 0.77 3.41 2.14
CA GLU A 30 -0.38 2.60 1.74
C GLU A 30 -0.01 1.52 0.72
N VAL A 31 -0.56 0.33 0.92
CA VAL A 31 -0.47 -0.78 -0.01
C VAL A 31 -1.75 -0.81 -0.85
N LYS A 32 -1.63 -0.89 -2.17
CA LYS A 32 -2.74 -1.10 -3.11
C LYS A 32 -2.73 -2.53 -3.62
N ALA A 33 -3.90 -3.05 -3.98
CA ALA A 33 -4.03 -4.35 -4.62
C ALA A 33 -4.27 -4.16 -6.12
N VAL A 34 -3.47 -4.82 -6.95
CA VAL A 34 -3.74 -4.98 -8.38
C VAL A 34 -4.32 -6.38 -8.58
N VAL A 35 -5.55 -6.43 -9.08
CA VAL A 35 -6.28 -7.67 -9.32
C VAL A 35 -6.36 -7.90 -10.82
N ASP A 36 -5.82 -9.03 -11.27
CA ASP A 36 -6.12 -9.52 -12.62
C ASP A 36 -7.55 -10.08 -12.61
N MET A 37 -8.45 -9.36 -13.29
CA MET A 37 -9.87 -9.70 -13.35
C MET A 37 -10.17 -10.98 -14.16
N GLN A 38 -9.18 -11.56 -14.85
CA GLN A 38 -9.35 -12.81 -15.60
C GLN A 38 -8.94 -14.03 -14.78
N THR A 39 -7.84 -13.95 -14.05
CA THR A 39 -7.26 -15.09 -13.31
C THR A 39 -7.56 -15.05 -11.82
N GLY A 40 -7.95 -13.89 -11.28
CA GLY A 40 -8.11 -13.68 -9.85
C GLY A 40 -6.78 -13.52 -9.10
N GLN A 41 -5.65 -13.44 -9.80
CA GLN A 41 -4.36 -13.15 -9.17
C GLN A 41 -4.38 -11.76 -8.52
N VAL A 42 -3.90 -11.69 -7.28
CA VAL A 42 -3.77 -10.44 -6.53
C VAL A 42 -2.30 -10.17 -6.25
N THR A 43 -1.84 -9.01 -6.68
CA THR A 43 -0.48 -8.52 -6.40
C THR A 43 -0.57 -7.25 -5.58
N PHE A 44 0.20 -7.18 -4.50
CA PHE A 44 0.29 -5.98 -3.67
C PHE A 44 1.43 -5.08 -4.17
N LYS A 45 1.15 -3.79 -4.25
CA LYS A 45 2.15 -2.77 -4.61
C LYS A 45 1.98 -1.51 -3.78
N VAL A 46 3.02 -0.69 -3.76
CA VAL A 46 2.97 0.70 -3.28
C VAL A 46 3.01 1.62 -4.49
N SER A 47 2.57 2.87 -4.33
CA SER A 47 2.70 3.87 -5.39
C SER A 47 4.18 4.20 -5.65
N GLN A 48 4.51 4.74 -6.82
CA GLN A 48 5.88 5.16 -7.12
C GLN A 48 6.35 6.28 -6.17
N GLU A 49 5.46 7.23 -5.86
CA GLU A 49 5.72 8.29 -4.88
C GLU A 49 6.05 7.71 -3.49
N ASP A 50 5.29 6.70 -3.07
CA ASP A 50 5.52 6.07 -1.77
C ASP A 50 6.74 5.16 -1.77
N LEU A 51 7.09 4.55 -2.91
CA LEU A 51 8.35 3.83 -3.07
C LEU A 51 9.56 4.76 -2.88
N GLU A 52 9.47 6.00 -3.34
CA GLU A 52 10.50 7.01 -3.10
C GLU A 52 10.60 7.39 -1.61
N LYS A 53 9.46 7.48 -0.90
CA LYS A 53 9.46 7.68 0.55
C LYS A 53 10.15 6.52 1.27
N LEU A 54 9.86 5.28 0.88
CA LEU A 54 10.48 4.06 1.44
C LEU A 54 11.99 3.99 1.17
N ARG A 55 12.46 4.45 0.00
CA ARG A 55 13.90 4.47 -0.31
C ARG A 55 14.68 5.48 0.52
N ASN A 56 14.01 6.53 1.01
CA ASN A 56 14.60 7.64 1.74
C ASN A 56 14.37 7.56 3.26
N SER A 57 13.81 6.46 3.78
CA SER A 57 13.50 6.25 5.19
C SER A 57 14.60 5.57 5.98
#